data_AF-A0A8J7XQK7-F1
#
_entry.id   AF-A0A8J7XQK7-F1
#
_cell.length_a   1.000
_cell.length_b   1.000
_cell.length_c   1.000
_cell.angle_alpha   90.00
_cell.angle_beta   90.00
_cell.angle_gamma   90.00
#
_symmetry.space_group_name_H-M   'P 1'
#
loop_
_entity.id
_entity.type
_entity.pdbx_description
1 polymer ?
#
loop_
_entity_poly.entity_id
_entity_poly.type
_entity_poly.pdbx_seq_one_letter_code
_entity_poly.pdbx_strand_id
1 'polypeptide(L)'
;MAEKKKTDIDLPFFKIREDEEGTFVKVGPIEVVEKTGQEAKVKFGPLRISDSGVKYEPALNGRLEGMAWATFFILIGCVWLFESMYDFNLRGFIPIGIGVIFLSLNYIRSRVGIEMSSFTIVLGLVAIVYGILERFFEDVELLPLLGIAVGVYLIFVFGREASK
;
A
#
# COMPACT_ATOMS: atom_id res chain seq x y z
N MET A 1 -49.09 -11.85 11.16
CA MET A 1 -47.62 -11.64 11.17
C MET A 1 -47.09 -12.48 12.32
N ALA A 2 -46.23 -13.47 12.06
CA ALA A 2 -45.76 -14.39 13.08
C ALA A 2 -44.69 -13.70 13.94
N GLU A 3 -44.92 -13.68 15.26
CA GLU A 3 -44.00 -13.16 16.27
C GLU A 3 -42.75 -14.06 16.28
N LYS A 4 -41.60 -13.54 15.82
CA LYS A 4 -40.34 -14.29 15.81
C LYS A 4 -39.88 -14.53 17.25
N LYS A 5 -39.94 -15.79 17.67
CA LYS A 5 -39.57 -16.22 19.03
C LYS A 5 -38.06 -16.12 19.21
N LYS A 6 -37.62 -15.25 20.13
CA LYS A 6 -36.23 -15.09 20.57
C LYS A 6 -35.65 -16.44 21.00
N THR A 7 -34.78 -17.01 20.16
CA THR A 7 -34.13 -18.29 20.40
C THR A 7 -32.66 -18.04 20.67
N ASP A 8 -32.19 -18.44 21.85
CA ASP A 8 -30.80 -18.33 22.28
C ASP A 8 -30.30 -19.72 22.67
N ILE A 9 -29.33 -20.23 21.91
CA ILE A 9 -28.66 -21.50 22.17
C ILE A 9 -27.18 -21.17 22.37
N ASP A 10 -26.66 -21.39 23.58
CA ASP A 10 -25.26 -21.12 23.93
C ASP A 10 -24.53 -22.41 24.32
N LEU A 11 -23.80 -23.00 23.38
CA LEU A 11 -22.93 -24.15 23.59
C LEU A 11 -21.46 -23.77 23.33
N PRO A 12 -20.49 -24.50 23.90
CA PRO A 12 -19.07 -24.15 23.82
C PRO A 12 -18.53 -23.96 22.40
N PHE A 13 -19.03 -24.75 21.45
CA PHE A 13 -18.62 -24.75 20.05
C PHE A 13 -19.74 -24.33 19.09
N PHE A 14 -20.93 -24.02 19.61
CA PHE A 14 -22.11 -23.76 18.80
C PHE A 14 -23.00 -22.71 19.46
N LYS A 15 -23.21 -21.56 18.80
CA LYS A 15 -24.07 -20.49 19.35
C LYS A 15 -25.07 -20.04 18.30
N ILE A 16 -26.35 -19.96 18.65
CA ILE A 16 -27.40 -19.39 17.80
C ILE A 16 -28.10 -18.29 18.58
N ARG A 17 -28.22 -17.10 17.97
CA ARG A 17 -29.05 -16.00 18.48
C ARG A 17 -29.89 -15.46 17.34
N GLU A 18 -31.21 -15.44 17.53
CA GLU A 18 -32.14 -14.77 16.61
C GLU A 18 -32.86 -13.64 17.36
N ASP A 19 -32.68 -12.41 16.88
CA ASP A 19 -33.31 -11.20 17.40
C ASP A 19 -34.05 -10.43 16.28
N GLU A 20 -34.66 -9.30 16.62
CA GLU A 20 -35.36 -8.45 15.63
C GLU A 20 -34.39 -7.78 14.64
N GLU A 21 -33.10 -7.71 14.98
CA GLU A 21 -32.04 -7.10 14.17
C GLU A 21 -31.38 -8.10 13.20
N GLY A 22 -31.50 -9.41 13.44
CA GLY A 22 -30.92 -10.44 12.58
C GLY A 22 -30.70 -11.83 13.22
N THR A 23 -30.01 -12.68 12.47
CA THR A 23 -29.61 -14.05 12.83
C THR A 23 -28.10 -14.14 13.01
N PHE A 24 -27.65 -14.67 14.14
CA PHE A 24 -26.25 -14.97 14.42
C PHE A 24 -26.07 -16.46 14.66
N VAL A 25 -25.12 -17.08 13.94
CA VAL A 25 -24.76 -18.49 14.12
C VAL A 25 -23.24 -18.62 14.20
N LYS A 26 -22.74 -19.26 15.26
CA LYS A 26 -21.33 -19.61 15.41
C LYS A 26 -21.18 -21.12 15.48
N VAL A 27 -20.29 -21.70 14.67
CA VAL A 27 -19.94 -23.12 14.67
C VAL A 27 -18.41 -23.24 14.62
N GLY A 28 -17.78 -23.47 15.78
CA GLY A 28 -16.32 -23.54 15.88
C GLY A 28 -15.62 -22.25 15.38
N PRO A 29 -14.77 -22.32 14.32
CA PRO A 29 -14.09 -21.16 13.76
C PRO A 29 -14.96 -20.30 12.83
N ILE A 30 -16.22 -20.70 12.60
CA ILE A 30 -17.13 -20.10 11.62
C ILE A 30 -18.15 -19.23 12.36
N GLU A 31 -18.31 -17.98 11.95
CA GLU A 31 -19.33 -17.05 12.47
C GLU A 31 -20.15 -16.49 11.29
N VAL A 32 -21.46 -16.70 11.28
CA VAL A 32 -22.42 -16.18 10.30
C VAL A 32 -23.27 -15.11 10.98
N VAL A 33 -23.28 -13.89 10.44
CA VAL A 33 -24.08 -12.77 10.91
C VAL A 33 -24.96 -12.31 9.75
N GLU A 34 -26.26 -12.48 9.87
CA GLU A 34 -27.25 -12.00 8.91
C GLU A 34 -28.07 -10.92 9.59
N LYS A 35 -27.99 -9.66 9.15
CA LYS A 35 -28.83 -8.58 9.69
C LYS A 35 -30.02 -8.34 8.77
N THR A 36 -31.19 -8.07 9.32
CA THR A 36 -32.40 -7.80 8.53
C THR A 36 -32.16 -6.64 7.56
N GLY A 37 -32.18 -6.93 6.25
CA GLY A 37 -31.91 -5.94 5.20
C GLY A 37 -30.43 -5.78 4.80
N GLN A 38 -29.51 -6.62 5.29
CA GLN A 38 -28.11 -6.65 4.90
C GLN A 38 -27.66 -8.06 4.52
N GLU A 39 -26.72 -8.17 3.60
CA GLU A 39 -26.16 -9.46 3.15
C GLU A 39 -25.50 -10.22 4.32
N ALA A 40 -25.68 -11.54 4.32
CA ALA A 40 -25.09 -12.43 5.31
C ALA A 40 -23.55 -12.38 5.27
N LYS A 41 -22.92 -12.16 6.43
CA LYS A 41 -21.46 -12.10 6.57
C LYS A 41 -20.96 -13.38 7.24
N VAL A 42 -20.05 -14.08 6.57
CA VAL A 42 -19.40 -15.28 7.11
C VAL A 42 -17.93 -15.00 7.43
N LYS A 43 -17.51 -15.34 8.64
CA LYS A 43 -16.13 -15.18 9.13
C LYS A 43 -15.55 -16.55 9.47
N PHE A 44 -14.39 -16.86 8.93
CA PHE A 44 -13.66 -18.12 9.16
C PHE A 44 -12.31 -17.80 9.81
N GLY A 45 -12.22 -17.85 11.13
CA GLY A 45 -10.97 -17.50 11.84
C GLY A 45 -10.49 -16.07 11.51
N PRO A 46 -9.20 -15.83 11.22
CA PRO A 46 -8.68 -14.50 10.83
C PRO A 46 -9.12 -14.06 9.42
N LEU A 47 -9.76 -14.94 8.64
CA LEU A 47 -10.16 -14.67 7.27
C LEU A 47 -11.64 -14.22 7.22
N ARG A 48 -11.88 -13.02 6.69
CA ARG A 48 -13.21 -12.50 6.36
C ARG A 48 -13.50 -12.80 4.88
N ILE A 49 -14.55 -13.56 4.60
CA ILE A 49 -15.01 -13.83 3.23
C ILE A 49 -16.34 -13.07 3.07
N SER A 50 -16.33 -12.03 2.24
CA SER A 50 -17.57 -11.43 1.70
C SER A 50 -17.74 -11.90 0.27
N ASP A 51 -18.98 -12.17 -0.15
CA ASP A 51 -19.31 -12.67 -1.49
C ASP A 51 -18.99 -11.69 -2.64
N SER A 52 -18.51 -10.48 -2.32
CA SER A 52 -18.03 -9.45 -3.25
C SER A 52 -16.52 -9.46 -3.50
N GLY A 53 -15.89 -10.63 -3.51
CA GLY A 53 -14.49 -10.81 -3.92
C GLY A 53 -13.48 -10.58 -2.80
N VAL A 54 -12.53 -11.51 -2.70
CA VAL A 54 -11.47 -11.53 -1.68
C VAL A 54 -10.66 -10.22 -1.71
N LYS A 55 -10.72 -9.42 -0.64
CA LYS A 55 -9.81 -8.27 -0.44
C LYS A 55 -8.37 -8.78 -0.20
N TYR A 56 -7.58 -8.80 -1.28
CA TYR A 56 -6.15 -9.15 -1.31
C TYR A 56 -5.21 -7.95 -1.02
N GLU A 57 -5.71 -6.84 -0.49
CA GLU A 57 -4.97 -5.57 -0.41
C GLU A 57 -3.66 -5.61 0.41
N PRO A 58 -3.59 -6.27 1.60
CA PRO A 58 -2.35 -6.25 2.40
C PRO A 58 -1.23 -7.08 1.78
N ALA A 59 -1.56 -8.25 1.23
CA ALA A 59 -0.57 -9.16 0.65
C ALA A 59 0.00 -8.64 -0.67
N LEU A 60 -0.84 -8.00 -1.50
CA LEU A 60 -0.39 -7.45 -2.77
C LEU A 60 0.51 -6.22 -2.58
N ASN A 61 0.15 -5.30 -1.68
CA ASN A 61 0.97 -4.11 -1.43
C ASN A 61 2.37 -4.50 -0.92
N GLY A 62 2.46 -5.42 0.04
CA GLY A 62 3.74 -5.91 0.54
C GLY A 62 4.59 -6.59 -0.54
N ARG A 63 3.97 -7.33 -1.46
CA ARG A 63 4.68 -7.92 -2.62
C ARG A 63 5.19 -6.87 -3.59
N LEU A 64 4.38 -5.86 -3.92
CA LEU A 64 4.80 -4.76 -4.80
C LEU A 64 5.96 -3.96 -4.20
N GLU A 65 5.90 -3.68 -2.90
CA GLU A 65 6.99 -3.01 -2.20
C GLU A 65 8.26 -3.86 -2.15
N GLY A 66 8.12 -5.16 -1.83
CA GLY A 66 9.24 -6.11 -1.89
C GLY A 66 9.87 -6.20 -3.29
N MET A 67 9.06 -6.18 -4.35
CA MET A 67 9.54 -6.14 -5.73
C MET A 67 10.29 -4.84 -6.03
N ALA A 68 9.77 -3.69 -5.59
CA ALA A 68 10.44 -2.40 -5.77
C ALA A 68 11.81 -2.38 -5.09
N TRP A 69 11.91 -2.89 -3.86
CA TRP A 69 13.18 -3.04 -3.16
C TRP A 69 14.14 -4.00 -3.87
N ALA A 70 13.64 -5.13 -4.36
CA ALA A 70 14.47 -6.05 -5.15
C ALA A 70 15.00 -5.38 -6.43
N THR A 71 14.16 -4.67 -7.18
CA THR A 71 14.58 -3.93 -8.37
C THR A 71 15.59 -2.83 -8.04
N PHE A 72 15.44 -2.15 -6.90
CA PHE A 72 16.38 -1.16 -6.41
C PHE A 72 17.79 -1.74 -6.19
N PHE A 73 17.90 -2.89 -5.49
CA PHE A 73 19.20 -3.52 -5.28
C PHE A 73 19.81 -4.09 -6.56
N ILE A 74 18.98 -4.62 -7.46
CA ILE A 74 19.42 -5.07 -8.79
C ILE A 74 20.01 -3.90 -9.58
N LEU A 75 19.31 -2.75 -9.61
CA LEU A 75 19.78 -1.55 -10.31
C LEU A 75 21.17 -1.12 -9.79
N ILE A 76 21.32 -0.98 -8.47
CA ILE A 76 22.59 -0.56 -7.86
C ILE A 76 23.70 -1.55 -8.21
N GLY A 77 23.45 -2.85 -8.05
CA GLY A 77 24.41 -3.89 -8.39
C GLY A 77 24.81 -3.87 -9.86
N CYS A 78 23.85 -3.68 -10.77
CA CYS A 78 24.12 -3.56 -12.20
C CYS A 78 24.96 -2.33 -12.54
N VAL A 79 24.66 -1.17 -11.95
CA VAL A 79 25.45 0.05 -12.20
C VAL A 79 26.86 -0.14 -11.68
N TRP A 80 27.06 -0.53 -10.42
CA TRP A 80 28.40 -0.72 -9.86
C TRP A 80 29.22 -1.78 -10.59
N LEU A 81 28.59 -2.88 -10.99
CA LEU A 81 29.26 -3.91 -11.78
C LEU A 81 29.69 -3.34 -13.15
N PHE A 82 28.84 -2.55 -13.79
CA PHE A 82 29.17 -1.92 -15.07
C PHE A 82 30.31 -0.91 -14.94
N GLU A 83 30.25 -0.02 -13.94
CA GLU A 83 31.32 0.95 -13.68
C GLU A 83 32.65 0.24 -13.40
N SER A 84 32.63 -0.84 -12.62
CA SER A 84 33.82 -1.64 -12.32
C SER A 84 34.40 -2.37 -13.54
N MET A 85 33.57 -2.77 -14.50
CA MET A 85 34.01 -3.55 -15.67
C MET A 85 34.51 -2.66 -16.81
N TYR A 86 33.94 -1.47 -16.96
CA TYR A 86 34.16 -0.61 -18.13
C TYR A 86 34.87 0.72 -17.80
N ASP A 87 35.23 0.95 -16.54
CA ASP A 87 35.86 2.19 -16.04
C ASP A 87 35.12 3.46 -16.52
N PHE A 88 33.79 3.34 -16.55
CA PHE A 88 32.89 4.37 -17.04
C PHE A 88 32.05 4.90 -15.88
N ASN A 89 31.92 6.22 -15.76
CA ASN A 89 31.12 6.84 -14.71
C ASN A 89 29.66 6.98 -15.16
N LEU A 90 28.73 6.26 -14.51
CA LEU A 90 27.30 6.32 -14.77
C LEU A 90 26.60 7.31 -13.82
N ARG A 91 27.14 8.53 -13.75
CA ARG A 91 26.59 9.62 -12.93
C ARG A 91 25.10 9.85 -13.19
N GLY A 92 24.33 9.99 -12.12
CA GLY A 92 22.89 10.21 -12.16
C GLY A 92 22.03 9.00 -12.55
N PHE A 93 22.59 7.87 -13.03
CA PHE A 93 21.79 6.72 -13.43
C PHE A 93 21.09 6.03 -12.26
N ILE A 94 21.79 5.86 -11.13
CA ILE A 94 21.21 5.28 -9.91
C ILE A 94 20.01 6.11 -9.45
N PRO A 95 20.12 7.43 -9.17
CA PRO A 95 18.97 8.22 -8.72
C PRO A 95 17.83 8.29 -9.75
N ILE A 96 18.11 8.36 -11.06
CA ILE A 96 17.05 8.26 -12.09
C ILE A 96 16.31 6.92 -11.98
N GLY A 97 17.05 5.81 -11.90
CA GLY A 97 16.45 4.49 -11.82
C GLY A 97 15.64 4.29 -10.53
N ILE A 98 16.12 4.80 -9.38
CA ILE A 98 15.36 4.83 -8.11
C ILE A 98 14.03 5.57 -8.32
N GLY A 99 14.09 6.72 -8.97
CA GLY A 99 12.91 7.52 -9.29
C GLY A 99 11.89 6.77 -10.15
N VAL A 100 12.35 6.12 -11.21
CA VAL A 100 11.52 5.28 -12.09
C VAL A 100 10.88 4.13 -11.32
N ILE A 101 11.62 3.45 -10.44
CA ILE A 101 11.11 2.34 -9.63
C ILE A 101 9.97 2.81 -8.72
N PHE A 102 10.17 3.89 -7.95
CA PHE A 102 9.15 4.37 -7.01
C PHE A 102 7.94 5.00 -7.69
N LEU A 103 8.12 5.70 -8.82
CA LEU A 103 6.99 6.21 -9.58
C LEU A 103 6.20 5.06 -10.25
N SER A 104 6.89 4.05 -10.78
CA SER A 104 6.24 2.86 -11.33
C SER A 104 5.47 2.08 -10.27
N LEU A 105 6.01 1.97 -9.06
CA LEU A 105 5.33 1.36 -7.92
C LEU A 105 3.99 2.06 -7.62
N ASN A 106 3.98 3.39 -7.55
CA ASN A 106 2.76 4.15 -7.30
C ASN A 106 1.80 4.13 -8.48
N TYR A 107 2.33 4.14 -9.70
CA TYR A 107 1.53 3.95 -10.90
C TYR A 107 0.78 2.61 -10.84
N ILE A 108 1.47 1.50 -10.53
CA ILE A 108 0.83 0.19 -10.41
C ILE A 108 -0.20 0.20 -9.27
N ARG A 109 0.13 0.75 -8.09
CA ARG A 109 -0.82 0.91 -6.96
C ARG A 109 -2.11 1.60 -7.40
N SER A 110 -2.02 2.69 -8.15
CA SER A 110 -3.17 3.43 -8.67
C SER A 110 -4.05 2.59 -9.61
N ARG A 111 -3.47 1.64 -10.36
CA ARG A 111 -4.17 0.78 -11.31
C ARG A 111 -4.85 -0.42 -10.64
N VAL A 112 -4.34 -0.85 -9.49
CA VAL A 112 -4.88 -1.99 -8.72
C VAL A 112 -5.73 -1.58 -7.52
N GLY A 113 -6.06 -0.29 -7.38
CA GLY A 113 -6.91 0.22 -6.31
C GLY A 113 -6.24 0.32 -4.94
N ILE A 114 -4.90 0.26 -4.87
CA ILE A 114 -4.14 0.47 -3.64
C ILE A 114 -3.85 1.97 -3.48
N GLU A 115 -4.01 2.49 -2.27
CA GLU A 115 -3.68 3.89 -1.96
C GLU A 115 -2.23 4.22 -2.35
N MET A 116 -2.05 5.31 -3.08
CA MET A 116 -0.73 5.79 -3.46
C MET A 116 0.00 6.33 -2.23
N SER A 117 1.30 6.02 -2.11
CA SER A 117 2.11 6.54 -1.02
C SER A 117 2.77 7.85 -1.46
N SER A 118 2.28 8.96 -0.90
CA SER A 118 2.83 10.30 -1.11
C SER A 118 4.34 10.36 -0.86
N PHE A 119 4.83 9.63 0.16
CA PHE A 119 6.25 9.53 0.46
C PHE A 119 7.05 8.99 -0.73
N THR A 120 6.65 7.84 -1.27
CA THR A 120 7.34 7.23 -2.42
C THR A 120 7.19 8.02 -3.72
N ILE A 121 6.08 8.76 -3.91
CA ILE A 121 5.93 9.68 -5.05
C ILE A 121 6.93 10.83 -4.96
N VAL A 122 6.96 11.52 -3.81
CA VAL A 122 7.86 12.66 -3.59
C VAL A 122 9.31 12.19 -3.70
N LEU A 123 9.67 11.10 -3.03
CA LEU A 123 11.01 10.52 -3.11
C LEU A 123 11.38 10.14 -4.54
N GLY A 124 10.45 9.55 -5.30
CA GLY A 124 10.66 9.20 -6.69
C GLY A 124 10.92 10.42 -7.59
N LEU A 125 10.12 11.48 -7.44
CA LEU A 125 10.32 12.74 -8.19
C LEU A 125 11.65 13.41 -7.85
N VAL A 126 11.98 13.48 -6.56
CA VAL A 126 13.26 14.07 -6.10
C VAL A 126 14.43 13.28 -6.64
N ALA A 127 14.36 11.95 -6.66
CA ALA A 127 15.41 11.10 -7.21
C ALA A 127 15.60 11.31 -8.72
N ILE A 128 14.52 11.45 -9.51
CA ILE A 128 14.62 11.80 -10.94
C ILE A 128 15.28 13.17 -11.11
N VAL A 129 14.79 14.20 -10.41
CA VAL A 129 15.32 15.56 -10.52
C VAL A 129 16.80 15.59 -10.15
N TYR A 130 17.16 14.97 -9.03
CA TYR A 130 18.55 14.85 -8.59
C TYR A 130 19.42 14.18 -9.65
N GLY A 131 18.99 13.02 -10.16
CA GLY A 131 19.79 12.28 -11.12
C GLY A 131 19.91 12.95 -12.49
N ILE A 132 18.91 13.73 -12.89
CA ILE A 132 19.03 14.61 -14.06
C ILE A 132 20.07 15.71 -13.76
N LEU A 133 19.96 16.40 -12.63
CA LEU A 133 20.88 17.48 -12.27
C LEU A 133 22.33 16.98 -12.18
N GLU A 134 22.57 15.85 -11.52
CA GLU A 134 23.90 15.24 -11.38
C GLU A 134 24.56 14.90 -12.74
N ARG A 135 23.75 14.71 -13.78
CA ARG A 135 24.25 14.46 -15.15
C ARG A 135 24.72 15.74 -15.86
N PHE A 136 24.15 16.89 -15.51
CA PHE A 136 24.45 18.17 -16.17
C PHE A 136 25.36 19.08 -15.32
N PHE A 137 25.43 18.85 -14.02
CA PHE A 137 26.12 19.70 -13.07
C PHE A 137 27.03 18.85 -12.17
N GLU A 138 28.26 19.28 -11.99
CA GLU A 138 29.27 18.49 -11.25
C GLU A 138 29.12 18.57 -9.74
N ASP A 139 28.54 19.66 -9.22
CA ASP A 139 28.52 19.98 -7.78
C ASP A 139 27.09 20.01 -7.20
N VAL A 140 26.25 19.06 -7.61
CA VAL A 140 24.89 18.96 -7.07
C VAL A 140 24.93 18.26 -5.73
N GLU A 141 24.77 19.03 -4.66
CA GLU A 141 24.62 18.46 -3.32
C GLU A 141 23.21 17.91 -3.10
N LEU A 142 23.13 16.67 -2.63
CA LEU A 142 21.86 16.01 -2.32
C LEU A 142 21.12 16.66 -1.14
N LEU A 143 21.86 17.14 -0.14
CA LEU A 143 21.28 17.65 1.11
C LEU A 143 20.43 18.91 0.90
N PRO A 144 20.88 19.96 0.17
CA PRO A 144 20.04 21.10 -0.17
C PRO A 144 18.77 20.71 -0.94
N LEU A 145 18.89 19.76 -1.89
CA LEU A 145 17.74 19.32 -2.67
C LEU A 145 16.69 18.59 -1.81
N LEU A 146 17.14 17.73 -0.88
CA LEU A 146 16.25 17.11 0.10
C LEU A 146 15.58 18.17 1.00
N GLY A 147 16.32 19.21 1.40
CA GLY A 147 15.75 20.34 2.14
C GLY A 147 14.62 21.04 1.40
N ILE A 148 14.81 21.33 0.10
CA ILE A 148 13.76 21.91 -0.76
C ILE A 148 12.55 20.96 -0.85
N ALA A 149 12.79 19.66 -1.07
CA ALA A 149 11.74 18.67 -1.18
C ALA A 149 10.90 18.55 0.11
N VAL A 150 11.56 18.54 1.27
CA VAL A 150 10.90 18.54 2.57
C VAL A 150 10.09 19.83 2.75
N GLY A 151 10.66 20.99 2.41
CA GLY A 151 9.93 22.27 2.46
C GLY A 151 8.65 22.25 1.62
N VAL A 152 8.74 21.80 0.36
CA VAL A 152 7.58 21.66 -0.54
C VAL A 152 6.55 20.68 0.03
N TYR A 153 7.01 19.55 0.58
CA TYR A 153 6.14 18.56 1.21
C TYR A 153 5.39 19.15 2.42
N LEU A 154 6.08 19.88 3.29
CA LEU A 154 5.46 20.53 4.45
C LEU A 154 4.44 21.59 4.03
N ILE A 155 4.74 22.40 3.01
CA ILE A 155 3.78 23.37 2.44
C ILE A 155 2.53 22.64 1.95
N PHE A 156 2.69 21.51 1.26
CA PHE A 156 1.55 20.74 0.77
C PHE A 156 0.73 20.11 1.91
N VAL A 157 1.39 19.58 2.93
CA VAL A 157 0.74 18.96 4.09
C VAL A 157 -0.05 20.01 4.89
N PHE A 158 0.61 21.08 5.34
CA PHE A 158 -0.02 22.10 6.18
C PHE A 158 -0.95 23.02 5.37
N GLY A 159 -0.64 23.30 4.11
CA GLY A 159 -1.50 24.09 3.23
C GLY A 159 -2.84 23.42 2.95
N ARG A 160 -2.89 22.07 2.93
CA ARG A 160 -4.15 21.31 2.81
C ARG A 160 -5.00 21.35 4.07
N GLU A 161 -4.39 21.49 5.25
CA GLU A 161 -5.12 21.62 6.50
C GLU A 161 -5.72 23.01 6.67
N ALA A 162 -5.03 24.06 6.20
CA ALA A 162 -5.49 25.44 6.27
C ALA A 162 -6.67 25.77 5.32
N SER A 163 -6.96 24.90 4.34
CA SER A 163 -8.03 25.09 3.34
C SER A 163 -9.33 24.36 3.68
N LYS A 164 -9.41 23.67 4.83
CA LYS A 164 -10.62 23.02 5.34
C LYS A 164 -11.32 23.91 6.38
#